data_AF-A0A3N5Z9C9-F1
#
_entry.id   AF-A0A3N5Z9C9-F1
#
_cell.length_a   1.000
_cell.length_b   1.000
_cell.length_c   1.000
_cell.angle_alpha   90.00
_cell.angle_beta   90.00
_cell.angle_gamma   90.00
#
_symmetry.space_group_name_H-M   'P 1'
#
loop_
_entity.id
_entity.type
_entity.pdbx_description
1 polymer ?
#
loop_
_entity_poly.entity_id
_entity_poly.type
_entity_poly.pdbx_seq_one_letter_code
_entity_poly.pdbx_strand_id
1 'polypeptide(L)'
;MNIVKQNRLIFYILIFSSYLLINACSDPGALKKDEVLIQVEDQVMTALDFAKALEFSNTAYPHNAIQDKGLLKTIRLRLMDQLIEEMILVQKAKELHIVVSEPEIQKAVDEIKKDYPDDEFRETFLENAVSYETWKNRLKIRILMEKVIRSDLEDKIKVTKEDISGYYKNQDPDGTLALDAEAAAGEPEMNEMIMKNIRRKKAEENYKEWIKNLRKEYKIEINKKLWEKILES
;
A
#
# COMPACT_ATOMS: atom_id res chain seq x y z
N MET A 1 58.93 -39.86 -19.99
CA MET A 1 57.70 -39.97 -20.82
C MET A 1 56.41 -40.07 -19.97
N ASN A 2 56.34 -39.44 -18.78
CA ASN A 2 55.16 -39.54 -17.88
C ASN A 2 54.51 -38.19 -17.52
N ILE A 3 55.23 -37.07 -17.64
CA ILE A 3 54.72 -35.74 -17.25
C ILE A 3 53.67 -35.21 -18.26
N VAL A 4 53.85 -35.50 -19.56
CA VAL A 4 52.94 -35.04 -20.61
C VAL A 4 51.59 -35.77 -20.57
N LYS A 5 51.55 -37.03 -20.13
CA LYS A 5 50.29 -37.80 -19.97
C LYS A 5 49.50 -37.33 -18.73
N GLN A 6 50.20 -36.97 -17.66
CA GLN A 6 49.59 -36.45 -16.43
C GLN A 6 48.93 -35.08 -16.68
N ASN A 7 49.60 -34.18 -17.41
CA ASN A 7 49.02 -32.88 -17.78
C ASN A 7 47.83 -32.99 -18.74
N ARG A 8 47.83 -33.98 -19.65
CA ARG A 8 46.67 -34.22 -20.54
C ARG A 8 45.46 -34.76 -19.76
N LEU A 9 45.67 -35.66 -18.79
CA LEU A 9 44.60 -36.19 -17.95
C LEU A 9 43.99 -35.11 -17.03
N ILE A 10 44.83 -34.23 -16.46
CA ILE A 10 44.38 -33.07 -15.67
C ILE A 10 43.57 -32.09 -16.54
N PHE A 11 43.97 -31.87 -17.79
CA PHE A 11 43.22 -31.01 -18.72
C PHE A 11 41.82 -31.56 -19.04
N TYR A 12 41.68 -32.88 -19.23
CA TYR A 12 40.36 -33.51 -19.45
C TYR A 12 39.48 -33.50 -18.20
N ILE A 13 40.06 -33.65 -17.00
CA ILE A 13 39.31 -33.56 -15.73
C ILE A 13 38.80 -32.12 -15.48
N LEU A 14 39.60 -31.10 -15.84
CA LEU A 14 39.17 -29.69 -15.74
C LEU A 14 38.08 -29.33 -16.75
N ILE A 15 38.14 -29.87 -17.98
CA ILE A 15 37.09 -29.66 -18.99
C ILE A 15 35.79 -30.37 -18.58
N PHE A 16 35.86 -31.60 -18.05
CA PHE A 16 34.70 -32.36 -17.57
C PHE A 16 34.07 -31.76 -16.30
N SER A 17 34.88 -31.15 -15.42
CA SER A 17 34.41 -30.38 -14.26
C SER A 17 33.73 -29.07 -14.64
N SER A 18 34.07 -28.47 -15.79
CA SER A 18 33.41 -27.24 -16.28
C SER A 18 32.04 -27.51 -16.92
N TYR A 19 31.82 -28.72 -17.43
CA TYR A 19 30.52 -29.12 -17.99
C TYR A 19 29.48 -29.50 -16.91
N LEU A 20 29.90 -29.75 -15.67
CA LEU A 20 29.02 -30.12 -14.55
C LEU A 20 28.40 -28.93 -13.81
N LEU A 21 28.73 -27.69 -14.18
CA LEU A 21 28.22 -26.47 -13.53
C LEU A 21 27.15 -25.69 -14.33
N ILE A 22 26.72 -26.19 -15.50
CA ILE A 22 25.81 -25.43 -16.39
C ILE A 22 24.31 -25.75 -16.14
N ASN A 23 23.96 -26.74 -15.32
CA ASN A 23 22.55 -27.15 -15.14
C ASN A 23 21.96 -26.96 -13.73
N ALA A 24 22.62 -26.21 -12.86
CA ALA A 24 22.09 -25.92 -11.51
C ALA A 24 21.65 -24.44 -11.39
N CYS A 25 20.84 -23.98 -12.33
CA CYS A 25 20.04 -22.77 -12.13
C CYS A 25 18.64 -23.21 -11.64
N SER A 26 18.58 -23.66 -10.39
CA SER A 26 17.31 -23.79 -9.69
C SER A 26 16.95 -22.41 -9.19
N ASP A 27 16.02 -21.73 -9.86
CA ASP A 27 15.51 -20.42 -9.43
C ASP A 27 14.85 -20.60 -8.04
N PRO A 28 15.48 -20.13 -6.94
CA PRO A 28 14.96 -20.32 -5.60
C PRO A 28 13.70 -19.48 -5.34
N GLY A 29 13.28 -18.65 -6.30
CA GLY A 29 12.18 -17.70 -6.19
C GLY A 29 10.98 -17.96 -7.09
N ALA A 30 10.92 -19.09 -7.82
CA ALA A 30 9.75 -19.41 -8.63
C ALA A 30 8.55 -19.74 -7.72
N LEU A 31 7.76 -18.72 -7.36
CA LEU A 31 6.50 -18.85 -6.63
C LEU A 31 5.66 -19.94 -7.30
N LYS A 32 5.25 -20.94 -6.52
CA LYS A 32 4.36 -21.97 -7.07
C LYS A 32 3.04 -21.29 -7.41
N LYS A 33 2.54 -21.50 -8.63
CA LYS A 33 1.25 -20.95 -9.08
C LYS A 33 0.10 -21.23 -8.10
N ASP A 34 0.17 -22.36 -7.40
CA ASP A 34 -0.81 -22.80 -6.41
C ASP A 34 -0.71 -22.09 -5.05
N GLU A 35 0.26 -21.18 -4.87
CA GLU A 35 0.42 -20.34 -3.68
C GLU A 35 -0.09 -18.91 -3.92
N VAL A 36 -0.19 -18.49 -5.19
CA VAL A 36 -0.69 -17.18 -5.60
C VAL A 36 -2.19 -17.09 -5.38
N LEU A 37 -2.61 -16.16 -4.53
CA LEU A 37 -4.01 -15.89 -4.23
C LEU A 37 -4.57 -14.77 -5.12
N ILE A 38 -3.83 -13.67 -5.26
CA ILE A 38 -4.23 -12.47 -6.01
C ILE A 38 -3.07 -12.05 -6.90
N GLN A 39 -3.38 -11.65 -8.13
CA GLN A 39 -2.45 -10.97 -9.01
C GLN A 39 -3.11 -9.72 -9.60
N VAL A 40 -2.40 -8.59 -9.55
CA VAL A 40 -2.79 -7.32 -10.17
C VAL A 40 -1.62 -6.90 -11.05
N GLU A 41 -1.77 -7.05 -12.38
CA GLU A 41 -0.68 -6.90 -13.35
C GLU A 41 0.55 -7.78 -13.00
N ASP A 42 1.71 -7.15 -12.73
CA ASP A 42 2.94 -7.83 -12.30
C ASP A 42 3.04 -8.04 -10.77
N GLN A 43 2.12 -7.46 -9.99
CA GLN A 43 2.11 -7.61 -8.53
C GLN A 43 1.36 -8.86 -8.12
N VAL A 44 1.99 -9.67 -7.27
CA VAL A 44 1.48 -10.96 -6.81
C VAL A 44 1.36 -10.95 -5.29
N MET A 45 0.29 -11.55 -4.78
CA MET A 45 0.07 -11.79 -3.36
C MET A 45 -0.26 -13.27 -3.14
N THR A 46 0.45 -13.90 -2.21
CA THR A 46 0.23 -15.31 -1.88
C THR A 46 -0.85 -15.49 -0.80
N ALA A 47 -1.35 -16.72 -0.64
CA ALA A 47 -2.24 -17.05 0.47
C ALA A 47 -1.57 -16.83 1.85
N LEU A 48 -0.24 -16.98 1.93
CA LEU A 48 0.52 -16.70 3.14
C LEU A 48 0.56 -15.20 3.47
N ASP A 49 0.73 -14.35 2.46
CA ASP A 49 0.71 -12.89 2.64
C ASP A 49 -0.66 -12.42 3.12
N PHE A 50 -1.74 -12.97 2.55
CA PHE A 50 -3.10 -12.69 3.00
C PHE A 50 -3.33 -13.13 4.46
N ALA A 51 -2.86 -14.32 4.84
CA ALA A 51 -2.98 -14.81 6.21
C ALA A 51 -2.25 -13.88 7.21
N LYS A 52 -1.03 -13.44 6.88
CA LYS A 52 -0.29 -12.45 7.68
C LYS A 52 -1.05 -11.13 7.79
N ALA A 53 -1.58 -10.61 6.67
CA ALA A 53 -2.38 -9.39 6.69
C ALA A 53 -3.63 -9.52 7.58
N LEU A 54 -4.27 -10.69 7.57
CA LEU A 54 -5.42 -10.98 8.42
C LEU A 54 -5.03 -11.00 9.90
N GLU A 55 -3.92 -11.63 10.27
CA GLU A 55 -3.38 -11.63 11.64
C GLU A 55 -3.10 -10.19 12.13
N PHE A 56 -2.44 -9.37 11.31
CA PHE A 56 -2.21 -7.95 11.65
C PHE A 56 -3.50 -7.15 11.78
N SER A 57 -4.55 -7.48 11.02
CA SER A 57 -5.86 -6.82 11.16
C SER A 57 -6.65 -7.25 12.39
N ASN A 58 -6.37 -8.46 12.91
CA ASN A 58 -7.08 -9.05 14.06
C ASN A 58 -6.68 -8.47 15.42
N THR A 59 -5.58 -7.73 15.53
CA THR A 59 -5.22 -6.99 16.76
C THR A 59 -6.27 -5.92 17.11
N ALA A 60 -7.06 -5.47 16.13
CA ALA A 60 -8.18 -4.55 16.34
C ALA A 60 -9.51 -5.25 16.73
N TYR A 61 -9.56 -6.59 16.74
CA TYR A 61 -10.77 -7.36 17.02
C TYR A 61 -10.63 -8.13 18.35
N PRO A 62 -11.63 -8.05 19.25
CA PRO A 62 -11.58 -8.78 20.49
C PRO A 62 -11.59 -10.30 20.20
N HIS A 63 -10.81 -11.07 20.97
CA HIS A 63 -10.56 -12.50 20.76
C HIS A 63 -11.84 -13.36 20.63
N ASN A 64 -12.97 -12.87 21.14
CA ASN A 64 -14.29 -13.51 21.05
C ASN A 64 -14.98 -13.34 19.68
N ALA A 65 -14.60 -12.35 18.86
CA ALA A 65 -15.09 -12.16 17.50
C ALA A 65 -14.68 -13.31 16.56
N ILE A 66 -13.63 -14.04 16.92
CA ILE A 66 -13.04 -15.14 16.14
C ILE A 66 -13.94 -16.40 16.15
N GLN A 67 -14.94 -16.48 17.04
CA GLN A 67 -15.84 -17.65 17.12
C GLN A 67 -17.04 -17.57 16.17
N ASP A 68 -17.38 -16.39 15.66
CA ASP A 68 -18.45 -16.22 14.68
C ASP A 68 -17.90 -16.38 13.25
N LYS A 69 -18.21 -17.54 12.63
CA LYS A 69 -17.80 -17.85 11.26
C LYS A 69 -18.34 -16.84 10.23
N GLY A 70 -19.53 -16.28 10.44
CA GLY A 70 -20.11 -15.27 9.56
C GLY A 70 -19.37 -13.94 9.64
N LEU A 71 -19.00 -13.52 10.85
CA LEU A 71 -18.17 -12.33 11.07
C LEU A 71 -16.77 -12.48 10.47
N LEU A 72 -16.11 -13.63 10.69
CA LEU A 72 -14.80 -13.93 10.09
C LEU A 72 -14.84 -13.89 8.56
N LYS A 73 -15.88 -14.47 7.95
CA LYS A 73 -16.08 -14.41 6.51
C LYS A 73 -16.19 -12.96 6.02
N THR A 74 -16.92 -12.12 6.75
CA THR A 74 -17.10 -10.70 6.42
C THR A 74 -15.78 -9.93 6.53
N ILE A 75 -14.98 -10.18 7.58
CA ILE A 75 -13.65 -9.59 7.75
C ILE A 75 -12.73 -9.97 6.60
N ARG A 76 -12.70 -11.26 6.23
CA ARG A 76 -11.89 -11.75 5.10
C ARG A 76 -12.28 -11.10 3.78
N LEU A 77 -13.58 -10.99 3.49
CA LEU A 77 -14.08 -10.32 2.28
C LEU A 77 -13.64 -8.85 2.24
N ARG A 78 -13.81 -8.13 3.35
CA ARG A 78 -13.38 -6.73 3.43
C ARG A 78 -11.87 -6.58 3.26
N LEU A 79 -11.08 -7.43 3.93
CA LEU A 79 -9.63 -7.41 3.80
C LEU A 79 -9.17 -7.71 2.37
N MET A 80 -9.81 -8.67 1.70
CA MET A 80 -9.54 -8.97 0.29
C MET A 80 -9.76 -7.73 -0.60
N ASP A 81 -10.89 -7.05 -0.44
CA ASP A 81 -11.16 -5.82 -1.19
C ASP A 81 -10.12 -4.72 -0.88
N GLN A 82 -9.77 -4.52 0.39
CA GLN A 82 -8.76 -3.54 0.81
C GLN A 82 -7.37 -3.85 0.22
N LEU A 83 -6.96 -5.12 0.19
CA LEU A 83 -5.66 -5.52 -0.36
C LEU A 83 -5.61 -5.39 -1.88
N ILE A 84 -6.71 -5.70 -2.58
CA ILE A 84 -6.81 -5.46 -4.03
C ILE A 84 -6.70 -3.96 -4.33
N GLU A 85 -7.38 -3.12 -3.55
CA GLU A 85 -7.29 -1.66 -3.67
C GLU A 85 -5.86 -1.16 -3.45
N GLU A 86 -5.19 -1.63 -2.40
CA GLU A 86 -3.78 -1.33 -2.12
C GLU A 86 -2.88 -1.73 -3.30
N MET A 87 -3.04 -2.93 -3.85
CA MET A 87 -2.27 -3.40 -5.01
C MET A 87 -2.51 -2.51 -6.24
N ILE A 88 -3.76 -2.12 -6.52
CA ILE A 88 -4.10 -1.20 -7.61
C ILE A 88 -3.40 0.15 -7.42
N LEU A 89 -3.45 0.72 -6.22
CA LEU A 89 -2.82 2.01 -5.94
C LEU A 89 -1.29 1.94 -6.03
N VAL A 90 -0.68 0.83 -5.64
CA VAL A 90 0.75 0.59 -5.84
C VAL A 90 1.11 0.52 -7.33
N GLN A 91 0.29 -0.14 -8.16
CA GLN A 91 0.49 -0.11 -9.62
C GLN A 91 0.34 1.29 -10.19
N LYS A 92 -0.69 2.02 -9.77
CA LYS A 92 -0.89 3.40 -10.21
C LYS A 92 0.28 4.30 -9.83
N ALA A 93 0.88 4.09 -8.65
CA ALA A 93 2.09 4.81 -8.26
C ALA A 93 3.26 4.57 -9.23
N LYS A 94 3.45 3.34 -9.71
CA LYS A 94 4.49 3.03 -10.71
C LYS A 94 4.24 3.77 -12.02
N GLU A 95 3.00 3.76 -12.52
CA GLU A 95 2.61 4.47 -13.75
C GLU A 95 2.84 5.98 -13.65
N LEU A 96 2.53 6.57 -12.49
CA LEU A 96 2.68 8.00 -12.23
C LEU A 96 4.12 8.38 -11.82
N HIS A 97 5.04 7.41 -11.77
CA HIS A 97 6.41 7.57 -11.26
C HIS A 97 6.46 8.20 -9.85
N ILE A 98 5.47 7.91 -9.03
CA ILE A 98 5.40 8.36 -7.64
C ILE A 98 6.22 7.42 -6.78
N VAL A 99 7.18 7.99 -6.06
CA VAL A 99 8.02 7.27 -5.10
C VAL A 99 7.93 7.93 -3.72
N VAL A 100 8.22 7.14 -2.68
CA VAL A 100 8.40 7.65 -1.32
C VAL A 100 9.86 7.47 -0.94
N SER A 101 10.52 8.59 -0.67
CA SER A 101 11.92 8.66 -0.28
C SER A 101 12.13 8.35 1.20
N GLU A 102 13.32 7.87 1.57
CA GLU A 102 13.65 7.62 2.98
C GLU A 102 13.47 8.85 3.89
N PRO A 103 13.83 10.09 3.49
CA PRO A 103 13.54 11.29 4.29
C PRO A 103 12.04 11.54 4.52
N GLU A 104 11.19 11.25 3.53
CA GLU A 104 9.72 11.37 3.70
C GLU A 104 9.21 10.35 4.72
N ILE A 105 9.69 9.11 4.66
CA ILE A 105 9.34 8.07 5.63
C ILE A 105 9.81 8.50 7.01
N GLN A 106 11.07 8.92 7.15
CA GLN A 106 11.64 9.32 8.44
C GLN A 106 10.89 10.50 9.04
N LYS A 107 10.53 11.50 8.23
CA LYS A 107 9.70 12.62 8.67
C LYS A 107 8.34 12.14 9.19
N ALA A 108 7.68 11.21 8.50
CA ALA A 108 6.41 10.65 8.96
C ALA A 108 6.57 9.83 10.24
N VAL A 109 7.66 9.07 10.38
CA VAL A 109 8.01 8.36 11.61
C VAL A 109 8.18 9.35 12.78
N ASP A 110 8.94 10.41 12.56
CA ASP A 110 9.22 11.39 13.62
C ASP A 110 7.98 12.22 13.98
N GLU A 111 7.04 12.41 13.06
CA GLU A 111 5.74 12.98 13.37
C GLU A 111 4.92 12.06 14.28
N ILE A 112 4.80 10.77 13.92
CA ILE A 112 4.06 9.79 14.72
C ILE A 112 4.68 9.61 16.11
N LYS A 113 6.00 9.64 16.21
CA LYS A 113 6.71 9.53 17.50
C LYS A 113 6.33 10.62 18.51
N LYS A 114 5.92 11.81 18.06
CA LYS A 114 5.52 12.90 18.97
C LYS A 114 4.30 12.56 19.82
N ASP A 115 3.48 11.61 19.37
CA ASP A 115 2.30 11.13 20.08
C ASP A 115 2.64 10.09 21.16
N TYR A 116 3.93 9.72 21.30
CA TYR A 116 4.40 8.73 22.26
C TYR A 116 5.38 9.36 23.26
N PRO A 117 5.40 8.89 24.52
CA PRO A 117 6.48 9.19 25.45
C PRO A 117 7.83 8.72 24.89
N ASP A 118 8.90 9.40 25.31
CA ASP A 118 10.28 9.01 24.96
C ASP A 118 10.51 7.52 25.33
N ASP A 119 11.18 6.79 24.43
CA ASP A 119 11.51 5.36 24.51
C ASP A 119 10.36 4.34 24.41
N GLU A 120 9.08 4.74 24.50
CA GLU A 120 7.95 3.78 24.42
C GLU A 120 7.58 3.40 22.98
N PHE A 121 7.88 4.27 22.01
CA PHE A 121 7.47 4.06 20.62
C PHE A 121 7.90 2.70 20.06
N ARG A 122 9.14 2.28 20.34
CA ARG A 122 9.65 0.99 19.85
C ARG A 122 9.08 -0.21 20.61
N GLU A 123 8.82 -0.05 21.90
CA GLU A 123 8.27 -1.09 22.76
C GLU A 123 6.86 -1.51 22.31
N THR A 124 6.06 -0.57 21.78
CA THR A 124 4.72 -0.88 21.23
C THR A 124 4.72 -1.93 20.12
N PHE A 125 5.81 -2.04 19.34
CA PHE A 125 5.91 -3.03 18.28
C PHE A 125 6.22 -4.43 18.82
N LEU A 126 6.98 -4.52 19.92
CA LEU A 126 7.29 -5.77 20.60
C LEU A 126 6.04 -6.39 21.21
N GLU A 127 5.20 -5.59 21.86
CA GLU A 127 3.91 -6.03 22.43
C GLU A 127 2.97 -6.61 21.38
N ASN A 128 2.99 -6.06 20.16
CA ASN A 128 2.14 -6.47 19.05
C ASN A 128 2.79 -7.50 18.12
N ALA A 129 3.97 -8.03 18.48
CA ALA A 129 4.76 -8.98 17.68
C ALA A 129 5.02 -8.52 16.23
N VAL A 130 5.10 -7.21 16.00
CA VAL A 130 5.40 -6.60 14.69
C VAL A 130 6.83 -6.10 14.71
N SER A 131 7.62 -6.34 13.67
CA SER A 131 8.94 -5.71 13.57
C SER A 131 8.81 -4.24 13.15
N TYR A 132 9.71 -3.38 13.65
CA TYR A 132 9.77 -1.96 13.24
C TYR A 132 9.90 -1.82 11.71
N GLU A 133 10.68 -2.66 11.05
CA GLU A 133 10.85 -2.64 9.58
C GLU A 133 9.55 -3.01 8.85
N THR A 134 8.80 -3.99 9.34
CA THR A 134 7.48 -4.33 8.80
C THR A 134 6.53 -3.13 8.91
N TRP A 135 6.48 -2.50 10.09
CA TRP A 135 5.65 -1.31 10.30
C TRP A 135 6.08 -0.14 9.40
N LYS A 136 7.38 0.14 9.30
CA LYS A 136 7.94 1.19 8.44
C LYS A 136 7.59 0.94 6.97
N ASN A 137 7.62 -0.30 6.51
CA ASN A 137 7.19 -0.66 5.15
C ASN A 137 5.68 -0.43 4.94
N ARG A 138 4.82 -0.75 5.92
CA ARG A 138 3.38 -0.42 5.85
C ARG A 138 3.15 1.09 5.82
N LEU A 139 3.91 1.86 6.60
CA LEU A 139 3.86 3.33 6.57
C LEU A 139 4.25 3.88 5.19
N LYS A 140 5.33 3.34 4.58
CA LYS A 140 5.73 3.70 3.22
C LYS A 140 4.60 3.46 2.20
N ILE A 141 3.94 2.31 2.25
CA ILE A 141 2.82 1.99 1.35
C ILE A 141 1.66 2.96 1.57
N ARG A 142 1.32 3.29 2.83
CA ARG A 142 0.29 4.28 3.14
C ARG A 142 0.60 5.65 2.54
N ILE A 143 1.82 6.17 2.73
CA ILE A 143 2.26 7.45 2.16
C ILE A 143 2.20 7.40 0.63
N LEU A 144 2.60 6.29 0.02
CA LEU A 144 2.55 6.10 -1.42
C LEU A 144 1.10 6.22 -1.95
N MET A 145 0.15 5.54 -1.31
CA MET A 145 -1.27 5.61 -1.67
C MET A 145 -1.84 7.01 -1.50
N GLU A 146 -1.52 7.70 -0.38
CA GLU A 146 -1.93 9.09 -0.16
C GLU A 146 -1.42 10.02 -1.28
N LYS A 147 -0.17 9.83 -1.73
CA LYS A 147 0.40 10.59 -2.87
C LYS A 147 -0.31 10.27 -4.19
N VAL A 148 -0.68 9.01 -4.43
CA VAL A 148 -1.46 8.62 -5.62
C VAL A 148 -2.84 9.27 -5.61
N ILE A 149 -3.57 9.18 -4.50
CA ILE A 149 -4.90 9.80 -4.37
C ILE A 149 -4.79 11.31 -4.60
N ARG A 150 -3.80 11.96 -4.00
CA ARG A 150 -3.58 13.39 -4.23
C ARG A 150 -3.34 13.71 -5.70
N SER A 151 -2.38 13.03 -6.33
CA SER A 151 -1.96 13.33 -7.70
C SER A 151 -3.01 12.94 -8.75
N ASP A 152 -3.70 11.81 -8.57
CA ASP A 152 -4.58 11.23 -9.58
C ASP A 152 -6.04 11.66 -9.42
N LEU A 153 -6.44 12.05 -8.20
CA LEU A 153 -7.79 12.50 -7.86
C LEU A 153 -7.80 13.97 -7.40
N GLU A 154 -7.19 14.31 -6.25
CA GLU A 154 -7.36 15.63 -5.62
C GLU A 154 -6.89 16.79 -6.51
N ASP A 155 -5.68 16.70 -7.07
CA ASP A 155 -5.07 17.76 -7.87
C ASP A 155 -5.79 17.97 -9.22
N LYS A 156 -6.55 16.98 -9.68
CA LYS A 156 -7.38 17.06 -10.90
C LYS A 156 -8.75 17.70 -10.65
N ILE A 157 -9.13 17.91 -9.39
CA ILE A 157 -10.39 18.56 -9.04
C ILE A 157 -10.30 20.07 -9.27
N LYS A 158 -11.18 20.56 -10.14
CA LYS A 158 -11.38 21.99 -10.37
C LYS A 158 -12.23 22.57 -9.23
N VAL A 159 -11.74 23.65 -8.63
CA VAL A 159 -12.47 24.42 -7.63
C VAL A 159 -13.08 25.64 -8.32
N THR A 160 -14.37 25.85 -8.13
CA THR A 160 -15.15 26.95 -8.70
C THR A 160 -15.41 28.04 -7.66
N LYS A 161 -15.91 29.19 -8.11
CA LYS A 161 -16.29 30.30 -7.21
C LYS A 161 -17.43 29.92 -6.27
N GLU A 162 -18.34 29.07 -6.75
CA GLU A 162 -19.47 28.55 -5.98
C GLU A 162 -18.98 27.65 -4.85
N ASP A 163 -17.93 26.85 -5.07
CA ASP A 163 -17.34 26.03 -4.03
C ASP A 163 -16.75 26.87 -2.89
N ILE A 164 -16.03 27.95 -3.25
CA ILE A 164 -15.43 28.87 -2.29
C ILE A 164 -16.53 29.58 -1.50
N SER A 165 -17.54 30.09 -2.20
CA SER A 165 -18.71 30.73 -1.57
C SER A 165 -19.45 29.77 -0.63
N GLY A 166 -19.60 28.50 -1.04
CA GLY A 166 -20.22 27.45 -0.24
C GLY A 166 -19.39 27.04 0.98
N TYR A 167 -18.07 27.06 0.87
CA TYR A 167 -17.17 26.78 1.99
C TYR A 167 -17.37 27.79 3.12
N TYR A 168 -17.36 29.10 2.81
CA TYR A 168 -17.56 30.15 3.81
C TYR A 168 -18.95 30.08 4.47
N LYS A 169 -20.02 29.87 3.70
CA LYS A 169 -21.39 29.72 4.25
C LYS A 169 -21.55 28.55 5.22
N ASN A 170 -20.80 27.47 5.02
CA ASN A 170 -20.85 26.30 5.92
C ASN A 170 -19.99 26.49 7.19
N GLN A 171 -18.95 27.32 7.13
CA GLN A 171 -18.08 27.66 8.27
C GLN A 171 -18.68 28.77 9.13
N ASP A 172 -19.46 29.66 8.53
CA ASP A 172 -20.15 30.77 9.17
C ASP A 172 -21.59 30.91 8.68
N PRO A 173 -22.54 30.18 9.29
CA PRO A 173 -23.95 30.20 8.90
C PRO A 173 -24.61 31.57 9.12
N ASP A 174 -24.11 32.34 10.09
CA ASP A 174 -24.68 33.62 10.52
C ASP A 174 -24.14 34.82 9.71
N GLY A 175 -23.18 34.58 8.81
CA GLY A 175 -22.73 35.54 7.80
C GLY A 175 -21.96 36.75 8.33
N THR A 176 -21.40 36.66 9.55
CA THR A 176 -20.60 37.73 10.15
C THR A 176 -19.19 37.83 9.53
N LEU A 177 -18.62 36.71 9.09
CA LEU A 177 -17.34 36.56 8.39
C LEU A 177 -17.46 36.77 6.87
N ALA A 178 -18.67 36.93 6.32
CA ALA A 178 -18.87 37.11 4.88
C ALA A 178 -18.36 38.48 4.38
N LEU A 179 -18.39 39.51 5.23
CA LEU A 179 -17.78 40.83 4.98
C LEU A 179 -16.25 40.77 5.04
N ASP A 180 -15.72 39.77 5.75
CA ASP A 180 -14.29 39.54 5.95
C ASP A 180 -13.74 38.57 4.90
N ALA A 181 -14.59 37.79 4.23
CA ALA A 181 -14.22 36.78 3.25
C ALA A 181 -13.63 37.38 1.97
N GLU A 182 -14.08 38.57 1.55
CA GLU A 182 -13.48 39.30 0.42
C GLU A 182 -12.12 39.92 0.78
N ALA A 183 -11.92 40.29 2.04
CA ALA A 183 -10.64 40.77 2.56
C ALA A 183 -9.65 39.62 2.86
N ALA A 184 -10.14 38.51 3.43
CA ALA A 184 -9.38 37.31 3.78
C ALA A 184 -9.07 36.42 2.57
N ALA A 185 -9.89 36.44 1.51
CA ALA A 185 -9.54 35.86 0.22
C ALA A 185 -8.39 36.59 -0.49
N GLY A 186 -8.01 37.78 0.00
CA GLY A 186 -6.82 38.52 -0.44
C GLY A 186 -5.50 37.98 0.14
N GLU A 187 -5.54 37.18 1.21
CA GLU A 187 -4.37 36.53 1.83
C GLU A 187 -4.02 35.25 1.06
N PRO A 188 -2.85 35.17 0.38
CA PRO A 188 -2.51 34.04 -0.48
C PRO A 188 -2.51 32.68 0.24
N GLU A 189 -2.04 32.63 1.50
CA GLU A 189 -1.95 31.40 2.30
C GLU A 189 -3.34 30.88 2.72
N MET A 190 -4.25 31.78 3.10
CA MET A 190 -5.62 31.43 3.48
C MET A 190 -6.38 30.85 2.28
N ASN A 191 -6.24 31.48 1.11
CA ASN A 191 -6.84 31.00 -0.13
C ASN A 191 -6.31 29.60 -0.50
N GLU A 192 -5.01 29.33 -0.34
CA GLU A 192 -4.44 28.01 -0.60
C GLU A 192 -5.03 26.93 0.33
N MET A 193 -5.14 27.22 1.63
CA MET A 193 -5.70 26.28 2.61
C MET A 193 -7.17 25.96 2.33
N ILE A 194 -7.98 26.97 1.98
CA ILE A 194 -9.39 26.80 1.62
C ILE A 194 -9.52 25.91 0.38
N MET A 195 -8.74 26.21 -0.67
CA MET A 195 -8.74 25.44 -1.91
C MET A 195 -8.35 23.98 -1.68
N LYS A 196 -7.36 23.74 -0.81
CA LYS A 196 -6.96 22.39 -0.38
C LYS A 196 -8.08 21.66 0.34
N ASN A 197 -8.76 22.31 1.30
CA ASN A 197 -9.88 21.71 2.04
C ASN A 197 -11.05 21.37 1.12
N ILE A 198 -11.38 22.26 0.17
CA ILE A 198 -12.42 22.01 -0.84
C ILE A 198 -12.06 20.81 -1.71
N ARG A 199 -10.83 20.76 -2.23
CA ARG A 199 -10.36 19.61 -3.04
C ARG A 199 -10.44 18.31 -2.27
N ARG A 200 -9.99 18.28 -1.01
CA ARG A 200 -10.05 17.08 -0.17
C ARG A 200 -11.49 16.62 0.02
N LYS A 201 -12.40 17.52 0.39
CA LYS A 201 -13.82 17.19 0.55
C LYS A 201 -14.43 16.63 -0.74
N LYS A 202 -14.18 17.29 -1.87
CA LYS A 202 -14.65 16.80 -3.17
C LYS A 202 -14.03 15.46 -3.53
N ALA A 203 -12.77 15.22 -3.20
CA ALA A 203 -12.12 13.94 -3.44
C ALA A 203 -12.76 12.83 -2.60
N GLU A 204 -13.06 13.08 -1.32
CA GLU A 204 -13.79 12.15 -0.46
C GLU A 204 -15.16 11.78 -1.06
N GLU A 205 -15.92 12.77 -1.56
CA GLU A 205 -17.22 12.57 -2.21
C GLU A 205 -17.12 11.74 -3.52
N ASN A 206 -16.02 11.90 -4.25
CA ASN A 206 -15.80 11.23 -5.54
C ASN A 206 -14.97 9.93 -5.44
N TYR A 207 -14.38 9.64 -4.27
CA TYR A 207 -13.43 8.54 -4.08
C TYR A 207 -13.98 7.20 -4.56
N LYS A 208 -15.22 6.88 -4.16
CA LYS A 208 -15.87 5.60 -4.47
C LYS A 208 -16.01 5.34 -5.97
N GLU A 209 -16.37 6.37 -6.75
CA GLU A 209 -16.51 6.21 -8.19
C GLU A 209 -15.14 6.23 -8.88
N TRP A 210 -14.20 7.05 -8.39
CA TRP A 210 -12.81 7.06 -8.87
C TRP A 210 -12.15 5.68 -8.71
N ILE A 211 -12.15 5.10 -7.51
CA ILE A 211 -11.49 3.81 -7.27
C ILE A 211 -12.15 2.66 -8.03
N LYS A 212 -13.48 2.71 -8.20
CA LYS A 212 -14.23 1.76 -9.02
C LYS A 212 -13.86 1.84 -10.49
N ASN A 213 -13.60 3.03 -11.01
CA ASN A 213 -13.14 3.21 -12.39
C ASN A 213 -11.68 2.78 -12.54
N LEU A 214 -10.82 3.16 -11.60
CA LEU A 214 -9.43 2.73 -11.55
C LEU A 214 -9.34 1.19 -11.55
N ARG A 215 -10.16 0.50 -10.75
CA ARG A 215 -10.22 -0.97 -10.71
C ARG A 215 -10.51 -1.64 -12.07
N LYS A 216 -11.19 -0.95 -12.99
CA LYS A 216 -11.47 -1.49 -14.34
C LYS A 216 -10.29 -1.37 -15.29
N GLU A 217 -9.33 -0.51 -14.98
CA GLU A 217 -8.12 -0.29 -15.79
C GLU A 217 -7.10 -1.41 -15.59
N TYR A 218 -7.18 -2.15 -14.48
CA TYR A 218 -6.23 -3.20 -14.12
C TYR A 218 -6.76 -4.61 -14.35
N LYS A 219 -5.89 -5.49 -14.84
CA LYS A 219 -6.13 -6.93 -14.88
C LYS A 219 -5.93 -7.53 -13.50
N ILE A 220 -7.03 -8.00 -12.90
CA ILE A 220 -7.05 -8.61 -11.57
C ILE A 220 -7.43 -10.09 -11.71
N GLU A 221 -6.52 -10.97 -11.28
CA GLU A 221 -6.75 -12.41 -11.23
C GLU A 221 -6.80 -12.87 -9.76
N ILE A 222 -7.85 -13.62 -9.40
CA ILE A 222 -8.00 -14.21 -8.07
C ILE A 222 -8.10 -15.72 -8.22
N ASN A 223 -7.28 -16.45 -7.47
CA ASN A 223 -7.34 -17.90 -7.40
C ASN A 223 -8.58 -18.32 -6.59
N LYS A 224 -9.70 -18.53 -7.30
CA LYS A 224 -11.00 -18.87 -6.71
C LYS A 224 -10.94 -20.08 -5.78
N LYS A 225 -10.20 -21.13 -6.16
CA LYS A 225 -10.09 -22.36 -5.38
C LYS A 225 -9.39 -22.12 -4.03
N LEU A 226 -8.29 -21.37 -4.03
CA LEU A 226 -7.63 -20.98 -2.77
C LEU A 226 -8.52 -20.05 -1.95
N TRP A 227 -9.21 -19.12 -2.61
CA TRP A 227 -10.07 -18.16 -1.92
C TRP A 227 -11.25 -18.83 -1.22
N GLU A 228 -11.93 -19.76 -1.88
CA GLU A 228 -13.01 -20.57 -1.29
C GLU A 228 -12.52 -21.32 -0.05
N LYS A 229 -11.34 -21.96 -0.13
CA LYS A 229 -10.72 -22.63 1.02
C LYS A 229 -10.43 -21.69 2.19
N ILE A 230 -9.98 -20.46 1.92
CA ILE A 230 -9.74 -19.44 2.96
C ILE A 230 -11.06 -18.99 3.60
N LEU A 231 -12.12 -18.83 2.81
CA LEU A 231 -13.43 -18.43 3.34
C LEU A 231 -14.08 -19.51 4.20
N GLU A 232 -13.82 -20.79 3.92
CA GLU A 232 -14.35 -21.95 4.66
C GLU A 232 -13.57 -22.30 5.92
N SER A 233 -12.30 -21.88 6.01
CA SER A 233 -11.43 -22.10 7.19
C SER A 233 -11.93 -21.39 8.44
#